data_AF-A0A971SY37-F1
#
_entry.id   AF-A0A971SY37-F1
#
_cell.length_a   1.000
_cell.length_b   1.000
_cell.length_c   1.000
_cell.angle_alpha   90.00
_cell.angle_beta   90.00
_cell.angle_gamma   90.00
#
_symmetry.space_group_name_H-M   'P 1'
#
loop_
_entity.id
_entity.type
_entity.pdbx_description
1 polymer ?
#
loop_
_entity_poly.entity_id
_entity_poly.type
_entity_poly.pdbx_seq_one_letter_code
_entity_poly.pdbx_strand_id
1 'polypeptide(L)'
;MEKLKKGKTPEKRPPPRRTRQSSASAANTETLRPEPVRKRRVSKYWIGLLALAIVLAIVIWALLGWLGRSLASYELHTPNHALNQYFQQLEAGAYDTLQPAAEAVFTPDENSGWEDYFAIIAARFSAPADSLTYRRTAARDLGENVQLYSVYSGDEKLGQVYLVPDEASESGWAVYATIDYLGGYTITAPSTVTVLMNGEALPQSSGTASGIDDIFGLLNDQSAVPAKTLTYQTEPTLNAPTFTATSALGGECTVDVDMETHTVTITAAPTAEQQQAYAEVLETTAKAYSDFITEDLTFSGLKPYLYPEAELYTNLQEYQWGWYLTHESREFFDVEISDLQAMSDTLFTGHIEFTVNVHRGAQLHVEKPSYDMAFINSNGQWLLCGIKVYHRE
;
A
#
# COMPACT_ATOMS: atom_id res chain seq x y z
N MET A 1 -49.30 -26.03 -52.39
CA MET A 1 -49.38 -24.98 -53.43
C MET A 1 -47.96 -24.53 -53.66
N GLU A 2 -47.36 -24.44 -54.84
CA GLU A 2 -47.73 -24.58 -56.25
C GLU A 2 -46.33 -24.54 -56.92
N LYS A 3 -45.88 -25.57 -57.68
CA LYS A 3 -45.94 -25.60 -59.16
C LYS A 3 -45.52 -24.24 -59.78
N LEU A 4 -44.68 -24.11 -60.80
CA LEU A 4 -44.21 -25.01 -61.84
C LEU A 4 -43.19 -24.17 -62.68
N LYS A 5 -42.24 -24.84 -63.34
CA LYS A 5 -41.90 -24.80 -64.81
C LYS A 5 -42.06 -23.45 -65.56
N LYS A 6 -41.34 -23.09 -66.63
CA LYS A 6 -40.33 -23.64 -67.55
C LYS A 6 -40.32 -22.63 -68.72
N GLY A 7 -39.27 -22.70 -69.56
CA GLY A 7 -39.32 -22.35 -70.98
C GLY A 7 -38.05 -21.61 -71.35
N LYS A 8 -37.02 -22.16 -71.98
CA LYS A 8 -36.84 -23.14 -73.06
C LYS A 8 -37.37 -22.71 -74.44
N THR A 9 -36.41 -22.23 -75.25
CA THR A 9 -36.20 -22.49 -76.70
C THR A 9 -37.19 -21.87 -77.69
N PRO A 10 -36.82 -21.56 -78.96
CA PRO A 10 -36.49 -22.61 -79.95
C PRO A 10 -35.41 -22.24 -81.00
N GLU A 11 -34.62 -23.22 -81.43
CA GLU A 11 -34.68 -23.92 -82.73
C GLU A 11 -33.98 -23.24 -83.89
N LYS A 12 -33.07 -23.98 -84.52
CA LYS A 12 -33.38 -24.60 -85.83
C LYS A 12 -32.51 -25.83 -86.09
N ARG A 13 -33.15 -27.00 -86.07
CA ARG A 13 -32.88 -28.19 -86.91
C ARG A 13 -33.49 -27.93 -88.31
N PRO A 14 -33.39 -28.77 -89.38
CA PRO A 14 -33.16 -30.23 -89.42
C PRO A 14 -32.31 -30.67 -90.67
N PRO A 15 -32.39 -31.90 -91.23
CA PRO A 15 -31.83 -33.15 -90.71
C PRO A 15 -31.08 -33.95 -91.84
N PRO A 16 -31.05 -35.30 -91.95
CA PRO A 16 -29.78 -36.00 -92.17
C PRO A 16 -29.74 -36.91 -93.43
N ARG A 17 -28.58 -37.55 -93.61
CA ARG A 17 -28.36 -38.90 -94.17
C ARG A 17 -28.66 -39.12 -95.66
N ARG A 18 -27.61 -39.50 -96.40
CA ARG A 18 -27.74 -40.55 -97.42
C ARG A 18 -26.54 -41.49 -97.40
N THR A 19 -26.86 -42.72 -97.00
CA THR A 19 -26.11 -43.95 -97.24
C THR A 19 -25.99 -44.18 -98.75
N ARG A 20 -24.80 -44.54 -99.23
CA ARG A 20 -24.67 -45.36 -100.44
C ARG A 20 -23.48 -46.30 -100.30
N GLN A 21 -23.81 -47.58 -100.13
CA GLN A 21 -22.95 -48.73 -100.40
C GLN A 21 -22.78 -48.92 -101.91
N SER A 22 -21.76 -49.72 -102.25
CA SER A 22 -21.47 -50.33 -103.56
C SER A 22 -20.81 -49.36 -104.54
N SER A 23 -19.62 -49.66 -105.09
CA SER A 23 -19.23 -50.93 -105.69
C SER A 23 -17.70 -51.13 -105.68
N ALA A 24 -17.28 -52.37 -105.44
CA ALA A 24 -15.95 -52.86 -105.74
C ALA A 24 -15.62 -52.67 -107.23
N SER A 25 -14.41 -52.21 -107.54
CA SER A 25 -13.70 -52.56 -108.77
C SER A 25 -12.20 -52.48 -108.51
N ALA A 26 -11.50 -53.40 -109.13
CA ALA A 26 -10.24 -53.97 -108.69
C ALA A 26 -9.00 -53.09 -108.88
N ALA A 27 -8.00 -53.45 -108.09
CA ALA A 27 -6.57 -53.38 -108.36
C ALA A 27 -5.94 -51.99 -108.62
N ASN A 28 -5.13 -51.54 -107.65
CA ASN A 28 -3.70 -51.43 -107.89
C ASN A 28 -2.92 -51.43 -106.58
N THR A 29 -1.90 -52.28 -106.58
CA THR A 29 -0.96 -52.56 -105.51
C THR A 29 -0.04 -51.36 -105.31
N GLU A 30 -0.05 -50.72 -104.14
CA GLU A 30 1.11 -49.93 -103.70
C GLU A 30 1.20 -49.88 -102.17
N THR A 31 2.22 -50.55 -101.66
CA THR A 31 2.61 -50.63 -100.25
C THR A 31 3.24 -49.33 -99.77
N LEU A 32 2.70 -48.67 -98.75
CA LEU A 32 3.39 -47.61 -98.00
C LEU A 32 3.16 -47.74 -96.47
N ARG A 33 4.25 -47.42 -95.76
CA ARG A 33 4.70 -47.86 -94.41
C ARG A 33 4.01 -47.14 -93.22
N PRO A 34 4.12 -47.66 -91.98
CA PRO A 34 3.53 -47.03 -90.78
C PRO A 34 4.25 -45.73 -90.37
N GLU A 35 3.47 -44.71 -89.96
CA GLU A 35 4.00 -43.41 -89.50
C GLU A 35 4.74 -43.48 -88.15
N PRO A 36 5.86 -42.74 -87.97
CA PRO A 36 6.57 -42.68 -86.71
C PRO A 36 5.99 -41.65 -85.73
N VAL A 37 5.87 -42.05 -84.45
CA VAL A 37 5.52 -41.16 -83.32
C VAL A 37 6.56 -40.03 -83.20
N ARG A 38 6.15 -38.78 -83.46
CA ARG A 38 6.99 -37.59 -83.29
C ARG A 38 7.33 -37.36 -81.81
N LYS A 39 8.56 -37.71 -81.38
CA LYS A 39 9.15 -37.17 -80.14
C LYS A 39 9.27 -35.65 -80.28
N ARG A 40 8.47 -34.89 -79.50
CA ARG A 40 8.60 -33.43 -79.40
C ARG A 40 10.00 -33.10 -78.90
N ARG A 41 10.87 -32.61 -79.79
CA ARG A 41 12.18 -32.05 -79.41
C ARG A 41 11.91 -30.77 -78.63
N VAL A 42 12.09 -30.81 -77.31
CA VAL A 42 12.08 -29.60 -76.48
C VAL A 42 13.21 -28.72 -77.00
N SER A 43 12.87 -27.52 -77.49
CA SER A 43 13.86 -26.60 -78.04
C SER A 43 14.90 -26.28 -76.98
N LYS A 44 16.19 -26.29 -77.35
CA LYS A 44 17.32 -25.98 -76.46
C LYS A 44 17.14 -24.63 -75.75
N TYR A 45 16.37 -23.71 -76.33
CA TYR A 45 15.95 -22.45 -75.73
C TYR A 45 15.11 -22.65 -74.45
N TRP A 46 14.11 -23.54 -74.46
CA TRP A 46 13.25 -23.79 -73.29
C TRP A 46 14.01 -24.52 -72.18
N ILE A 47 14.96 -25.38 -72.54
CA ILE A 47 15.86 -26.04 -71.58
C ILE A 47 16.77 -24.98 -70.92
N GLY A 48 17.32 -24.04 -71.71
CA GLY A 48 18.11 -22.92 -71.19
C GLY A 48 17.30 -21.96 -70.31
N LEU A 49 16.06 -21.64 -70.70
CA LEU A 49 15.14 -20.81 -69.91
C LEU A 49 14.78 -21.48 -68.58
N LEU A 50 14.49 -22.79 -68.59
CA LEU A 50 14.21 -23.56 -67.37
C LEU A 50 15.44 -23.60 -66.45
N ALA A 51 16.63 -23.83 -67.00
CA ALA A 51 17.87 -23.81 -66.23
C ALA A 51 18.12 -22.43 -65.58
N LEU A 52 17.91 -21.35 -66.33
CA LEU A 52 17.98 -19.98 -65.81
C LEU A 52 16.95 -19.74 -64.70
N ALA A 53 15.71 -20.18 -64.88
CA ALA A 53 14.65 -20.04 -63.88
C ALA A 53 14.97 -20.80 -62.57
N ILE A 54 15.55 -22.01 -62.67
CA ILE A 54 15.99 -22.79 -61.50
C ILE A 54 17.12 -22.08 -60.77
N VAL A 55 18.12 -21.57 -61.50
CA VAL A 55 19.22 -20.80 -60.90
C VAL A 55 18.68 -19.55 -60.20
N LEU A 56 17.77 -18.82 -60.83
CA LEU A 56 17.15 -17.63 -60.24
C LEU A 56 16.35 -17.99 -58.97
N ALA A 57 15.62 -19.11 -58.98
CA ALA A 57 14.89 -19.60 -57.81
C ALA A 57 15.82 -19.98 -56.65
N ILE A 58 16.97 -20.61 -56.93
CA ILE A 58 17.99 -20.93 -55.91
C ILE A 58 18.57 -19.64 -55.31
N VAL A 59 18.87 -18.64 -56.15
CA VAL A 59 19.36 -17.32 -55.70
C VAL A 59 18.32 -16.61 -54.84
N ILE A 60 17.06 -16.58 -55.26
CA ILE A 60 15.95 -16.00 -54.46
C ILE A 60 15.80 -16.73 -53.13
N TRP A 61 15.85 -18.07 -53.12
CA TRP A 61 15.76 -18.86 -51.89
C TRP A 61 16.92 -18.57 -50.93
N ALA A 62 18.15 -18.47 -51.44
CA ALA A 62 19.32 -18.09 -50.64
C ALA A 62 19.21 -16.66 -50.09
N LEU A 63 18.72 -15.71 -50.89
CA LEU A 63 18.49 -14.33 -50.46
C LEU A 63 17.40 -14.25 -49.38
N LEU A 64 16.30 -15.00 -49.51
CA LEU A 64 15.24 -15.09 -48.49
C LEU A 64 15.77 -15.72 -47.20
N GLY A 65 16.59 -16.76 -47.29
CA GLY A 65 17.22 -17.38 -46.12
C GLY A 65 18.18 -16.43 -45.40
N TRP A 66 18.97 -15.66 -46.15
CA TRP A 66 19.85 -14.62 -45.59
C TRP A 66 19.05 -13.48 -44.95
N LEU A 67 18.03 -12.98 -45.64
CA LEU A 67 17.13 -11.94 -45.13
C LEU A 67 16.44 -12.40 -43.84
N GLY A 68 15.94 -13.65 -43.80
CA GLY A 68 15.30 -14.22 -42.61
C GLY A 68 16.24 -14.30 -41.40
N ARG A 69 17.50 -14.69 -41.61
CA ARG A 69 18.51 -14.67 -40.53
C ARG A 69 18.86 -13.24 -40.08
N SER A 70 18.96 -12.31 -41.03
CA SER A 70 19.23 -10.91 -40.72
C SER A 70 18.08 -10.27 -39.95
N LEU A 71 16.83 -10.61 -40.28
CA LEU A 71 15.63 -10.17 -39.57
C LEU A 71 15.58 -10.76 -38.16
N ALA A 72 15.85 -12.05 -38.00
CA ALA A 72 15.90 -12.69 -36.68
C ALA A 72 16.97 -12.05 -35.79
N SER A 73 18.17 -11.81 -36.33
CA SER A 73 19.25 -11.10 -35.62
C SER A 73 18.86 -9.66 -35.26
N TYR A 74 18.12 -8.97 -36.12
CA TYR A 74 17.63 -7.62 -35.86
C TYR A 74 16.56 -7.60 -34.76
N GLU A 75 15.60 -8.53 -34.81
CA GLU A 75 14.51 -8.66 -33.83
C GLU A 75 15.05 -8.84 -32.41
N LEU A 76 16.12 -9.63 -32.24
CA LEU A 76 16.78 -9.84 -30.93
C LEU A 76 17.26 -8.53 -30.27
N HIS A 77 17.68 -7.55 -31.06
CA HIS A 77 18.21 -6.27 -30.55
C HIS A 77 17.13 -5.18 -30.41
N THR A 78 15.86 -5.54 -30.57
CA THR A 78 14.76 -4.58 -30.47
C THR A 78 14.35 -4.34 -29.00
N PRO A 79 13.96 -3.10 -28.65
CA PRO A 79 13.38 -2.79 -27.34
C PRO A 79 12.20 -3.69 -26.95
N ASN A 80 11.35 -4.05 -27.93
CA ASN A 80 10.20 -4.93 -27.69
C ASN A 80 10.63 -6.37 -27.37
N HIS A 81 11.70 -6.86 -27.96
CA HIS A 81 12.25 -8.18 -27.63
C HIS A 81 12.77 -8.19 -26.18
N ALA A 82 13.50 -7.16 -25.77
CA ALA A 82 13.96 -7.01 -24.38
C ALA A 82 12.79 -6.96 -23.38
N LEU A 83 11.72 -6.22 -23.70
CA LEU A 83 10.50 -6.16 -22.91
C LEU A 83 9.80 -7.52 -22.79
N ASN A 84 9.61 -8.23 -23.90
CA ASN A 84 9.02 -9.57 -23.90
C ASN A 84 9.85 -10.53 -23.05
N GLN A 85 11.18 -10.52 -23.22
CA GLN A 85 12.09 -11.36 -22.46
C GLN A 85 12.01 -11.07 -20.95
N TYR A 86 11.98 -9.80 -20.56
CA TYR A 86 11.81 -9.37 -19.17
C TYR A 86 10.51 -9.91 -18.55
N PHE A 87 9.37 -9.74 -19.22
CA PHE A 87 8.07 -10.19 -18.69
C PHE A 87 7.93 -11.71 -18.69
N GLN A 88 8.53 -12.41 -19.65
CA GLN A 88 8.58 -13.88 -19.63
C GLN A 88 9.45 -14.39 -18.46
N GLN A 89 10.58 -13.73 -18.18
CA GLN A 89 11.43 -14.05 -17.03
C GLN A 89 10.73 -13.73 -15.70
N LEU A 90 9.99 -12.62 -15.64
CA LEU A 90 9.18 -12.25 -14.47
C LEU A 90 8.08 -13.29 -14.20
N GLU A 91 7.34 -13.69 -15.24
CA GLU A 91 6.29 -14.72 -15.15
C GLU A 91 6.87 -16.10 -14.77
N ALA A 92 8.07 -16.43 -15.27
CA ALA A 92 8.77 -17.67 -14.93
C ALA A 92 9.44 -17.65 -13.55
N GLY A 93 9.41 -16.53 -12.82
CA GLY A 93 10.08 -16.39 -11.52
C GLY A 93 11.62 -16.40 -11.59
N ALA A 94 12.20 -16.04 -12.74
CA ALA A 94 13.65 -16.07 -12.96
C ALA A 94 14.36 -14.82 -12.40
N TYR A 95 14.11 -14.50 -11.13
CA TYR A 95 14.53 -13.23 -10.49
C TYR A 95 16.04 -13.04 -10.43
N ASP A 96 16.82 -14.11 -10.27
CA ASP A 96 18.29 -14.05 -10.29
C ASP A 96 18.85 -13.44 -11.59
N THR A 97 18.13 -13.59 -12.71
CA THR A 97 18.52 -13.01 -14.00
C THR A 97 18.10 -11.56 -14.17
N LEU A 98 17.07 -11.13 -13.43
CA LEU A 98 16.52 -9.77 -13.49
C LEU A 98 17.18 -8.83 -12.48
N GLN A 99 17.64 -9.37 -11.34
CA GLN A 99 18.19 -8.60 -10.23
C GLN A 99 19.38 -7.69 -10.63
N PRO A 100 20.38 -8.12 -11.41
CA PRO A 100 21.54 -7.26 -11.73
C PRO A 100 21.15 -5.97 -12.46
N ALA A 101 20.13 -6.02 -13.33
CA ALA A 101 19.62 -4.84 -14.03
C ALA A 101 18.86 -3.90 -13.08
N ALA A 102 18.13 -4.47 -12.11
CA ALA A 102 17.40 -3.70 -11.11
C ALA A 102 18.34 -3.06 -10.06
N GLU A 103 19.41 -3.74 -9.66
CA GLU A 103 20.44 -3.24 -8.71
C GLU A 103 21.10 -1.94 -9.16
N ALA A 104 21.16 -1.68 -10.46
CA ALA A 104 21.71 -0.43 -10.99
C ALA A 104 20.88 0.81 -10.62
N VAL A 105 19.62 0.63 -10.23
CA VAL A 105 18.65 1.74 -10.05
C VAL A 105 17.85 1.62 -8.76
N PHE A 106 17.79 0.44 -8.16
CA PHE A 106 17.06 0.17 -6.94
C PHE A 106 17.94 -0.56 -5.92
N THR A 107 17.85 -0.13 -4.68
CA THR A 107 18.41 -0.84 -3.53
C THR A 107 17.27 -1.09 -2.55
N PRO A 108 16.97 -2.36 -2.20
CA PRO A 108 15.98 -2.66 -1.17
C PRO A 108 16.32 -1.97 0.16
N ASP A 109 15.30 -1.57 0.92
CA ASP A 109 15.50 -1.02 2.25
C ASP A 109 15.87 -2.12 3.27
N GLU A 110 16.29 -1.73 4.48
CA GLU A 110 16.72 -2.68 5.51
C GLU A 110 15.63 -3.69 5.90
N ASN A 111 14.35 -3.35 5.69
CA ASN A 111 13.21 -4.20 6.04
C ASN A 111 12.60 -4.95 4.86
N SER A 112 13.11 -4.77 3.63
CA SER A 112 12.57 -5.42 2.43
C SER A 112 13.69 -6.02 1.57
N GLY A 113 13.48 -7.22 1.07
CA GLY A 113 14.44 -7.91 0.21
C GLY A 113 14.17 -7.75 -1.29
N TRP A 114 15.05 -8.34 -2.10
CA TRP A 114 14.81 -8.52 -3.54
C TRP A 114 13.58 -9.39 -3.83
N GLU A 115 13.26 -10.33 -2.94
CA GLU A 115 12.05 -11.14 -3.04
C GLU A 115 10.78 -10.28 -2.98
N ASP A 116 10.73 -9.31 -2.05
CA ASP A 116 9.62 -8.37 -1.91
C ASP A 116 9.48 -7.47 -3.14
N TYR A 117 10.62 -6.96 -3.65
CA TYR A 117 10.67 -6.17 -4.88
C TYR A 117 10.04 -6.91 -6.06
N PHE A 118 10.47 -8.15 -6.31
CA PHE A 118 9.93 -8.94 -7.42
C PHE A 118 8.49 -9.40 -7.18
N ALA A 119 8.10 -9.68 -5.94
CA ALA A 119 6.71 -10.00 -5.61
C ALA A 119 5.76 -8.84 -5.98
N ILE A 120 6.13 -7.60 -5.66
CA ILE A 120 5.33 -6.42 -6.01
C ILE A 120 5.27 -6.19 -7.52
N ILE A 121 6.39 -6.36 -8.21
CA ILE A 121 6.44 -6.20 -9.67
C ILE A 121 5.63 -7.29 -10.37
N ALA A 122 5.77 -8.54 -9.95
CA ALA A 122 4.99 -9.66 -10.48
C ALA A 122 3.49 -9.45 -10.22
N ALA A 123 3.11 -8.96 -9.03
CA ALA A 123 1.72 -8.63 -8.72
C ALA A 123 1.18 -7.48 -9.59
N ARG A 124 1.99 -6.44 -9.83
CA ARG A 124 1.64 -5.31 -10.70
C ARG A 124 1.47 -5.72 -12.16
N PHE A 125 2.33 -6.62 -12.64
CA PHE A 125 2.32 -7.12 -14.02
C PHE A 125 1.83 -8.57 -14.08
N SER A 126 0.70 -8.85 -13.45
CA SER A 126 0.16 -10.21 -13.30
C SER A 126 -0.46 -10.81 -14.57
N ALA A 127 -0.59 -10.02 -15.65
CA ALA A 127 -1.12 -10.51 -16.92
C ALA A 127 -0.07 -11.37 -17.64
N PRO A 128 -0.49 -12.44 -18.38
CA PRO A 128 0.45 -13.29 -19.11
C PRO A 128 1.35 -12.46 -20.04
N ALA A 129 2.65 -12.76 -20.09
CA ALA A 129 3.63 -11.96 -20.83
C ALA A 129 3.23 -11.77 -22.31
N ASP A 130 2.69 -12.82 -22.93
CA ASP A 130 2.25 -12.82 -24.33
C ASP A 130 1.03 -11.92 -24.61
N SER A 131 0.32 -11.47 -23.57
CA SER A 131 -0.84 -10.58 -23.68
C SER A 131 -0.50 -9.09 -23.51
N LEU A 132 0.73 -8.79 -23.10
CA LEU A 132 1.17 -7.44 -22.80
C LEU A 132 1.43 -6.65 -24.08
N THR A 133 1.10 -5.36 -24.05
CA THR A 133 1.46 -4.42 -25.10
C THR A 133 2.20 -3.22 -24.53
N TYR A 134 3.15 -2.70 -25.30
CA TYR A 134 4.08 -1.67 -24.83
C TYR A 134 3.94 -0.41 -25.68
N ARG A 135 3.89 0.74 -25.03
CA ARG A 135 3.87 2.05 -25.70
C ARG A 135 4.99 2.92 -25.15
N ARG A 136 5.90 3.32 -26.03
CA ARG A 136 6.95 4.28 -25.68
C ARG A 136 6.30 5.58 -25.20
N THR A 137 6.71 6.03 -24.03
CA THR A 137 6.23 7.25 -23.37
C THR A 137 7.30 8.32 -23.49
N ALA A 138 6.91 9.53 -23.91
CA ALA A 138 7.82 10.65 -23.92
C ALA A 138 8.03 11.15 -22.48
N ALA A 139 9.27 11.21 -22.03
CA ALA A 139 9.65 11.85 -20.77
C ALA A 139 10.75 12.87 -21.09
N ARG A 140 10.54 14.11 -20.65
CA ARG A 140 11.42 15.24 -20.99
C ARG A 140 12.73 15.26 -20.19
N ASP A 141 12.75 14.56 -19.05
CA ASP A 141 13.83 14.65 -18.07
C ASP A 141 14.60 13.33 -17.91
N LEU A 142 14.46 12.40 -18.85
CA LEU A 142 15.28 11.19 -18.89
C LEU A 142 16.61 11.48 -19.59
N GLY A 143 17.70 10.96 -19.04
CA GLY A 143 19.03 11.03 -19.67
C GLY A 143 19.00 10.48 -21.10
N GLU A 144 19.95 10.90 -21.94
CA GLU A 144 19.93 10.68 -23.40
C GLU A 144 19.72 9.22 -23.84
N ASN A 145 20.00 8.26 -22.97
CA ASN A 145 19.94 6.83 -23.25
C ASN A 145 18.85 6.06 -22.49
N VAL A 146 17.97 6.71 -21.73
CA VAL A 146 16.90 6.01 -21.00
C VAL A 146 15.57 6.12 -21.74
N GLN A 147 14.89 4.99 -21.95
CA GLN A 147 13.57 4.97 -22.59
C GLN A 147 12.50 4.50 -21.59
N LEU A 148 11.37 5.21 -21.55
CA LEU A 148 10.22 4.85 -20.72
C LEU A 148 9.14 4.18 -21.58
N TYR A 149 8.65 3.02 -21.13
CA TYR A 149 7.54 2.31 -21.77
C TYR A 149 6.39 2.16 -20.77
N SER A 150 5.18 2.49 -21.22
CA SER A 150 3.95 2.15 -20.50
C SER A 150 3.48 0.76 -20.95
N VAL A 151 3.15 -0.08 -19.99
CA VAL A 151 2.77 -1.49 -20.18
C VAL A 151 1.27 -1.63 -19.98
N TYR A 152 0.61 -2.34 -20.89
CA TYR A 152 -0.83 -2.51 -20.91
C TYR A 152 -1.23 -3.97 -21.02
N SER A 153 -2.34 -4.33 -20.38
CA SER A 153 -3.10 -5.55 -20.65
C SER A 153 -4.44 -5.13 -21.28
N GLY A 154 -4.61 -5.40 -22.58
CA GLY A 154 -5.71 -4.83 -23.35
C GLY A 154 -5.69 -3.29 -23.32
N ASP A 155 -6.73 -2.68 -22.75
CA ASP A 155 -6.85 -1.23 -22.59
C ASP A 155 -6.43 -0.71 -21.20
N GLU A 156 -6.14 -1.61 -20.24
CA GLU A 156 -5.74 -1.26 -18.88
C GLU A 156 -4.23 -1.01 -18.81
N LYS A 157 -3.82 0.12 -18.23
CA LYS A 157 -2.40 0.42 -17.99
C LYS A 157 -1.97 -0.23 -16.67
N LEU A 158 -1.05 -1.19 -16.74
CA LEU A 158 -0.51 -1.89 -15.56
C LEU A 158 0.60 -1.09 -14.87
N GLY A 159 1.39 -0.34 -15.64
CA GLY A 159 2.50 0.41 -15.07
C GLY A 159 3.47 0.93 -16.12
N GLN A 160 4.69 1.20 -15.67
CA GLN A 160 5.78 1.67 -16.51
C GLN A 160 7.07 0.93 -16.20
N VAL A 161 7.90 0.79 -17.22
CA VAL A 161 9.24 0.20 -17.15
C VAL A 161 10.23 1.04 -17.92
N TYR A 162 11.48 0.96 -17.52
CA TYR A 162 12.58 1.68 -18.11
C TYR A 162 13.45 0.71 -18.90
N LEU A 163 13.97 1.19 -20.02
CA LEU A 163 14.97 0.52 -20.84
C LEU A 163 16.23 1.36 -20.86
N VAL A 164 17.36 0.73 -20.56
CA VAL A 164 18.69 1.34 -20.59
C VAL A 164 19.61 0.45 -21.43
N PRO A 165 20.51 1.01 -22.26
CA PRO A 165 21.48 0.23 -23.00
C PRO A 165 22.32 -0.62 -22.06
N ASP A 166 22.44 -1.89 -22.40
CA ASP A 166 23.27 -2.85 -21.68
C ASP A 166 23.98 -3.76 -22.69
N GLU A 167 25.27 -3.51 -22.91
CA GLU A 167 26.11 -4.29 -23.82
C GLU A 167 26.32 -5.73 -23.34
N ALA A 168 26.08 -6.04 -22.07
CA ALA A 168 26.18 -7.40 -21.54
C ALA A 168 24.93 -8.25 -21.85
N SER A 169 23.78 -7.60 -22.13
CA SER A 169 22.54 -8.29 -22.47
C SER A 169 22.51 -8.73 -23.94
N GLU A 170 21.87 -9.87 -24.23
CA GLU A 170 21.72 -10.37 -25.61
C GLU A 170 20.91 -9.42 -26.51
N SER A 171 20.04 -8.61 -25.93
CA SER A 171 19.22 -7.64 -26.65
C SER A 171 19.88 -6.26 -26.80
N GLY A 172 20.98 -6.01 -26.08
CA GLY A 172 21.56 -4.67 -25.94
C GLY A 172 20.79 -3.74 -25.01
N TRP A 173 19.77 -4.22 -24.30
CA TRP A 173 18.93 -3.47 -23.37
C TRP A 173 18.71 -4.22 -22.05
N ALA A 174 18.87 -3.50 -20.94
CA ALA A 174 18.38 -3.88 -19.63
C ALA A 174 17.01 -3.25 -19.37
N VAL A 175 16.09 -4.03 -18.81
CA VAL A 175 14.73 -3.61 -18.44
C VAL A 175 14.60 -3.64 -16.92
N TYR A 176 14.07 -2.58 -16.33
CA TYR A 176 13.67 -2.58 -14.91
C TYR A 176 12.37 -1.83 -14.70
N ALA A 177 11.62 -2.24 -13.69
CA ALA A 177 10.42 -1.54 -13.22
C ALA A 177 10.78 -0.70 -11.98
N THR A 178 10.17 0.47 -11.85
CA THR A 178 10.24 1.25 -10.62
C THR A 178 9.08 0.88 -9.72
N ILE A 179 9.34 0.81 -8.41
CA ILE A 179 8.32 0.67 -7.40
C ILE A 179 8.22 2.01 -6.68
N ASP A 180 6.99 2.43 -6.38
CA ASP A 180 6.76 3.57 -5.52
C ASP A 180 6.77 3.05 -4.09
N TYR A 181 7.66 3.57 -3.24
CA TYR A 181 7.62 3.26 -1.81
C TYR A 181 6.28 3.73 -1.23
N LEU A 182 5.75 2.99 -0.27
CA LEU A 182 4.75 3.53 0.64
C LEU A 182 5.41 4.67 1.41
N GLY A 183 4.74 5.81 1.51
CA GLY A 183 5.22 6.94 2.31
C GLY A 183 5.61 6.52 3.73
N GLY A 184 6.52 7.27 4.34
CA GLY A 184 6.87 7.09 5.75
C GLY A 184 5.66 7.28 6.67
N TYR A 185 5.68 6.64 7.83
CA TYR A 185 4.62 6.72 8.82
C TYR A 185 4.97 7.74 9.90
N THR A 186 3.96 8.50 10.33
CA THR A 186 4.01 9.29 11.56
C THR A 186 3.39 8.48 12.69
N ILE A 187 4.19 8.11 13.69
CA ILE A 187 3.74 7.26 14.80
C ILE A 187 3.73 8.08 16.09
N THR A 188 2.62 8.14 16.80
CA THR A 188 2.50 8.81 18.10
C THR A 188 2.14 7.80 19.19
N ALA A 189 2.92 7.77 20.26
CA ALA A 189 2.72 6.87 21.40
C ALA A 189 3.03 7.57 22.74
N PRO A 190 2.46 7.13 23.87
CA PRO A 190 2.92 7.55 25.19
C PRO A 190 4.43 7.27 25.37
N SER A 191 5.15 8.13 26.09
CA SER A 191 6.61 7.97 26.24
C SER A 191 7.02 6.71 27.02
N THR A 192 6.09 6.09 27.74
CA THR A 192 6.28 4.84 28.50
C THR A 192 6.10 3.57 27.67
N VAL A 193 5.70 3.71 26.41
CA VAL A 193 5.46 2.60 25.49
C VAL A 193 6.68 2.39 24.60
N THR A 194 7.08 1.13 24.45
CA THR A 194 8.02 0.72 23.41
C THR A 194 7.24 0.37 22.16
N VAL A 195 7.51 1.08 21.07
CA VAL A 195 6.90 0.83 19.76
C VAL A 195 7.79 -0.12 18.98
N LEU A 196 7.18 -1.12 18.35
CA LEU A 196 7.87 -2.06 17.48
C LEU A 196 7.32 -1.94 16.05
N MET A 197 8.22 -1.75 15.10
CA MET A 197 7.93 -1.78 13.66
C MET A 197 8.56 -3.03 13.08
N ASN A 198 7.76 -3.89 12.45
CA ASN A 198 8.20 -5.19 11.91
C ASN A 198 8.90 -6.10 12.95
N GLY A 199 8.54 -5.95 14.22
CA GLY A 199 9.12 -6.72 15.33
C GLY A 199 10.40 -6.12 15.92
N GLU A 200 10.93 -5.03 15.35
CA GLU A 200 12.09 -4.32 15.90
C GLU A 200 11.66 -3.08 16.68
N ALA A 201 12.26 -2.88 17.86
CA ALA A 201 11.93 -1.75 18.72
C ALA A 201 12.49 -0.44 18.15
N LEU A 202 11.61 0.55 17.96
CA LEU A 202 12.03 1.90 17.61
C LEU A 202 12.78 2.53 18.78
N PRO A 203 14.02 3.00 18.58
CA PRO A 203 14.78 3.63 19.64
C PRO A 203 14.06 4.88 20.16
N GLN A 204 13.88 5.02 21.47
CA GLN A 204 13.27 6.24 22.02
C GLN A 204 13.99 7.53 21.60
N SER A 205 15.30 7.45 21.34
CA SER A 205 16.12 8.57 20.86
C SER A 205 15.80 9.05 19.44
N SER A 206 15.12 8.24 18.61
CA SER A 206 14.63 8.68 17.29
C SER A 206 13.28 9.38 17.36
N GLY A 207 12.57 9.26 18.50
CA GLY A 207 11.31 9.93 18.75
C GLY A 207 11.51 11.39 19.14
N THR A 208 10.65 12.26 18.63
CA THR A 208 10.53 13.64 19.11
C THR A 208 9.55 13.66 20.27
N ALA A 209 10.04 14.01 21.46
CA ALA A 209 9.22 14.18 22.65
C ALA A 209 8.32 15.40 22.52
N SER A 210 7.04 15.25 22.86
CA SER A 210 6.19 16.38 23.17
C SER A 210 6.66 17.06 24.47
N GLY A 211 6.08 18.22 24.78
CA GLY A 211 6.16 18.76 26.13
C GLY A 211 5.56 17.82 27.18
N ILE A 212 5.75 18.20 28.43
CA ILE A 212 4.98 17.65 29.56
C ILE A 212 3.52 18.07 29.45
N ASP A 213 2.60 17.34 30.08
CA ASP A 213 1.22 17.78 30.15
C ASP A 213 1.08 18.99 31.09
N ASP A 214 0.40 20.04 30.64
CA ASP A 214 0.20 21.29 31.39
C ASP A 214 -0.43 21.07 32.77
N ILE A 215 -1.14 19.96 32.98
CA ILE A 215 -1.69 19.62 34.30
C ILE A 215 -0.60 19.48 35.38
N PHE A 216 0.63 19.13 34.99
CA PHE A 216 1.79 19.05 35.87
C PHE A 216 2.51 20.41 36.04
N GLY A 217 2.01 21.48 35.43
CA GLY A 217 2.66 22.80 35.44
C GLY A 217 2.82 23.43 36.82
N LEU A 218 2.05 22.97 37.83
CA LEU A 218 2.14 23.42 39.22
C LEU A 218 3.15 22.64 40.06
N LEU A 219 3.86 21.66 39.51
CA LEU A 219 4.98 21.02 40.21
C LEU A 219 6.18 21.96 40.26
N ASN A 220 6.79 22.10 41.45
CA ASN A 220 8.01 22.88 41.61
C ASN A 220 9.20 22.26 40.88
N ASP A 221 9.27 20.92 40.84
CA ASP A 221 10.23 20.15 40.06
C ASP A 221 9.49 19.28 39.04
N GLN A 222 9.75 19.57 37.76
CA GLN A 222 9.15 18.87 36.62
C GLN A 222 10.15 17.91 35.96
N SER A 223 11.37 17.77 36.48
CA SER A 223 12.43 16.97 35.87
C SER A 223 12.10 15.47 35.80
N ALA A 224 11.24 14.99 36.69
CA ALA A 224 10.76 13.61 36.74
C ALA A 224 9.45 13.38 35.96
N VAL A 225 8.84 14.44 35.40
CA VAL A 225 7.60 14.32 34.61
C VAL A 225 7.97 13.88 33.20
N PRO A 226 7.51 12.71 32.74
CA PRO A 226 7.81 12.25 31.39
C PRO A 226 7.09 13.12 30.35
N ALA A 227 7.64 13.14 29.14
CA ALA A 227 6.95 13.72 28.00
C ALA A 227 5.59 13.04 27.80
N LYS A 228 4.57 13.80 27.41
CA LYS A 228 3.23 13.23 27.19
C LYS A 228 3.23 12.14 26.13
N THR A 229 3.91 12.38 25.01
CA THR A 229 4.01 11.48 23.87
C THR A 229 5.39 11.55 23.23
N LEU A 230 5.75 10.48 22.52
CA LEU A 230 6.83 10.43 21.56
C LEU A 230 6.23 10.32 20.16
N THR A 231 6.73 11.14 19.23
CA THR A 231 6.37 11.07 17.80
C THR A 231 7.57 10.59 16.99
N TYR A 232 7.40 9.51 16.24
CA TYR A 232 8.41 8.94 15.36
C TYR A 232 8.05 9.22 13.90
N GLN A 233 9.09 9.39 13.08
CA GLN A 233 8.98 9.44 11.63
C GLN A 233 9.75 8.27 11.07
N THR A 234 9.11 7.43 10.26
CA THR A 234 9.78 6.32 9.60
C THR A 234 10.18 6.71 8.19
N GLU A 235 11.20 6.05 7.67
CA GLU A 235 11.51 6.12 6.24
C GLU A 235 10.38 5.46 5.42
N PRO A 236 10.24 5.82 4.14
CA PRO A 236 9.36 5.11 3.21
C PRO A 236 9.70 3.62 3.15
N THR A 237 8.66 2.78 3.08
CA THR A 237 8.81 1.31 3.12
C THR A 237 8.19 0.69 1.88
N LEU A 238 8.72 -0.45 1.44
CA LEU A 238 8.23 -1.12 0.25
C LEU A 238 6.87 -1.82 0.51
N ASN A 239 6.75 -2.46 1.67
CA ASN A 239 5.55 -3.12 2.15
C ASN A 239 4.95 -2.39 3.35
N ALA A 240 3.65 -2.54 3.56
CA ALA A 240 2.99 -1.98 4.73
C ALA A 240 3.61 -2.59 6.00
N PRO A 241 4.23 -1.78 6.87
CA PRO A 241 4.84 -2.28 8.09
C PRO A 241 3.79 -2.77 9.07
N THR A 242 4.20 -3.70 9.93
CA THR A 242 3.39 -4.15 11.07
C THR A 242 3.80 -3.38 12.31
N PHE A 243 2.82 -2.85 13.03
CA PHE A 243 3.04 -2.09 14.26
C PHE A 243 2.53 -2.87 15.45
N THR A 244 3.38 -3.02 16.46
CA THR A 244 2.99 -3.54 17.78
C THR A 244 3.59 -2.66 18.86
N ALA A 245 3.09 -2.78 20.09
CA ALA A 245 3.47 -1.91 21.19
C ALA A 245 3.48 -2.68 22.50
N THR A 246 4.41 -2.34 23.39
CA THR A 246 4.48 -2.89 24.74
C THR A 246 4.59 -1.77 25.77
N SER A 247 3.72 -1.80 26.78
CA SER A 247 3.75 -0.84 27.90
C SER A 247 4.76 -1.30 28.96
N ALA A 248 5.67 -0.41 29.35
CA ALA A 248 6.55 -0.66 30.50
C ALA A 248 5.76 -0.78 31.83
N LEU A 249 4.53 -0.26 31.86
CA LEU A 249 3.65 -0.26 33.03
C LEU A 249 2.73 -1.49 33.08
N GLY A 250 2.86 -2.41 32.11
CA GLY A 250 2.14 -3.69 32.08
C GLY A 250 0.72 -3.64 31.51
N GLY A 251 0.24 -2.45 31.16
CA GLY A 251 -1.06 -2.23 30.55
C GLY A 251 -1.16 -2.69 29.09
N GLU A 252 -2.38 -2.98 28.62
CA GLU A 252 -2.62 -3.30 27.21
C GLU A 252 -2.46 -2.06 26.33
N CYS A 253 -1.79 -2.25 25.19
CA CYS A 253 -1.64 -1.21 24.17
C CYS A 253 -2.62 -1.43 23.03
N THR A 254 -3.29 -0.37 22.59
CA THR A 254 -4.07 -0.35 21.35
C THR A 254 -3.26 0.35 20.27
N VAL A 255 -3.22 -0.23 19.07
CA VAL A 255 -2.53 0.33 17.90
C VAL A 255 -3.58 0.59 16.82
N ASP A 256 -3.78 1.87 16.49
CA ASP A 256 -4.65 2.31 15.42
C ASP A 256 -3.81 2.78 14.24
N VAL A 257 -4.07 2.25 13.04
CA VAL A 257 -3.29 2.51 11.83
C VAL A 257 -4.20 3.06 10.75
N ASP A 258 -3.96 4.31 10.36
CA ASP A 258 -4.58 4.93 9.20
C ASP A 258 -3.65 4.82 8.00
N MET A 259 -3.99 3.90 7.10
CA MET A 259 -3.24 3.62 5.88
C MET A 259 -3.37 4.73 4.82
N GLU A 260 -4.40 5.58 4.88
CA GLU A 260 -4.57 6.68 3.92
C GLU A 260 -3.69 7.87 4.29
N THR A 261 -3.62 8.19 5.58
CA THR A 261 -2.80 9.31 6.09
C THR A 261 -1.40 8.89 6.53
N HIS A 262 -1.09 7.59 6.52
CA HIS A 262 0.15 7.02 7.03
C HIS A 262 0.41 7.44 8.49
N THR A 263 -0.65 7.43 9.31
CA THR A 263 -0.56 7.76 10.73
C THR A 263 -0.82 6.54 11.59
N VAL A 264 -0.07 6.43 12.68
CA VAL A 264 -0.21 5.36 13.67
C VAL A 264 -0.37 6.00 15.04
N THR A 265 -1.50 5.73 15.69
CA THR A 265 -1.77 6.20 17.03
C THR A 265 -1.76 5.02 17.98
N ILE A 266 -0.89 5.10 18.99
CA ILE A 266 -0.77 4.07 20.02
C ILE A 266 -1.27 4.66 21.32
N THR A 267 -2.13 3.92 22.01
CA THR A 267 -2.61 4.24 23.36
C THR A 267 -2.28 3.09 24.29
N ALA A 268 -2.08 3.40 25.57
CA ALA A 268 -1.85 2.40 26.61
C ALA A 268 -2.80 2.65 27.78
N ALA A 269 -3.60 1.65 28.12
CA ALA A 269 -4.47 1.70 29.29
C ALA A 269 -3.68 1.25 30.54
N PRO A 270 -3.99 1.75 31.74
CA PRO A 270 -3.51 1.16 32.98
C PRO A 270 -3.95 -0.32 33.12
N THR A 271 -3.27 -1.11 33.96
CA THR A 271 -3.77 -2.45 34.30
C THR A 271 -5.09 -2.37 35.08
N ALA A 272 -5.85 -3.47 35.16
CA ALA A 272 -7.10 -3.50 35.92
C ALA A 272 -6.90 -3.12 37.40
N GLU A 273 -5.80 -3.58 38.02
CA GLU A 273 -5.45 -3.24 39.40
C GLU A 273 -5.11 -1.76 39.55
N GLN A 274 -4.32 -1.20 38.62
CA GLN A 274 -3.99 0.22 38.60
C GLN A 274 -5.24 1.07 38.39
N GLN A 275 -6.10 0.69 37.45
CA GLN A 275 -7.34 1.40 37.14
C GLN A 275 -8.25 1.48 38.38
N GLN A 276 -8.42 0.37 39.11
CA GLN A 276 -9.18 0.36 40.35
C GLN A 276 -8.55 1.26 41.43
N ALA A 277 -7.23 1.16 41.63
CA ALA A 277 -6.53 1.96 42.63
C ALA A 277 -6.56 3.47 42.31
N TYR A 278 -6.36 3.82 41.03
CA TYR A 278 -6.40 5.21 40.58
C TYR A 278 -7.81 5.79 40.66
N ALA A 279 -8.84 5.01 40.31
CA ALA A 279 -10.24 5.44 40.44
C ALA A 279 -10.60 5.77 41.89
N GLU A 280 -10.22 4.92 42.86
CA GLU A 280 -10.49 5.16 44.29
C GLU A 280 -9.78 6.42 44.81
N VAL A 281 -8.51 6.60 44.46
CA VAL A 281 -7.73 7.79 44.83
C VAL A 281 -8.33 9.04 44.21
N LEU A 282 -8.69 8.99 42.93
CA LEU A 282 -9.26 10.10 42.18
C LEU A 282 -10.61 10.52 42.79
N GLU A 283 -11.51 9.58 43.01
CA GLU A 283 -12.84 9.85 43.60
C GLU A 283 -12.74 10.44 45.00
N THR A 284 -11.93 9.81 45.87
CA THR A 284 -11.76 10.26 47.26
C THR A 284 -11.18 11.68 47.30
N THR A 285 -10.15 11.93 46.49
CA THR A 285 -9.49 13.23 46.45
C THR A 285 -10.37 14.31 45.83
N ALA A 286 -11.13 13.98 44.78
CA ALA A 286 -12.05 14.90 44.12
C ALA A 286 -13.20 15.33 45.01
N LYS A 287 -13.77 14.39 45.79
CA LYS A 287 -14.79 14.70 46.80
C LYS A 287 -14.22 15.56 47.92
N ALA A 288 -13.02 15.23 48.43
CA ALA A 288 -12.36 16.05 49.45
C ALA A 288 -12.04 17.48 48.95
N TYR A 289 -11.59 17.61 47.70
CA TYR A 289 -11.38 18.92 47.07
C TYR A 289 -12.70 19.68 46.94
N SER A 290 -13.77 19.02 46.48
CA SER A 290 -15.10 19.63 46.37
C SER A 290 -15.61 20.09 47.72
N ASP A 291 -15.50 19.28 48.77
CA ASP A 291 -15.87 19.66 50.14
C ASP A 291 -15.01 20.80 50.68
N PHE A 292 -13.73 20.88 50.29
CA PHE A 292 -12.86 21.99 50.68
C PHE A 292 -13.30 23.31 50.03
N ILE A 293 -13.64 23.31 48.74
CA ILE A 293 -14.06 24.53 48.02
C ILE A 293 -15.38 25.10 48.58
N THR A 294 -16.22 24.24 49.15
CA THR A 294 -17.56 24.58 49.68
C THR A 294 -17.59 24.80 51.21
N GLU A 295 -16.42 24.89 51.86
CA GLU A 295 -16.26 25.04 53.31
C GLU A 295 -16.70 23.84 54.18
N ASP A 296 -17.00 22.69 53.57
CA ASP A 296 -17.35 21.45 54.29
C ASP A 296 -16.11 20.71 54.82
N LEU A 297 -14.94 21.00 54.25
CA LEU A 297 -13.65 20.45 54.67
C LEU A 297 -12.64 21.57 54.93
N THR A 298 -12.00 21.55 56.10
CA THR A 298 -10.89 22.48 56.38
C THR A 298 -9.64 22.10 55.58
N PHE A 299 -8.71 23.04 55.39
CA PHE A 299 -7.41 22.74 54.77
C PHE A 299 -6.67 21.60 55.48
N SER A 300 -6.77 21.49 56.82
CA SER A 300 -6.15 20.37 57.55
C SER A 300 -6.74 19.00 57.17
N GLY A 301 -8.00 18.96 56.71
CA GLY A 301 -8.66 17.76 56.22
C GLY A 301 -8.32 17.44 54.77
N LEU A 302 -8.08 18.46 53.92
CA LEU A 302 -7.65 18.28 52.53
C LEU A 302 -6.16 17.96 52.41
N LYS A 303 -5.33 18.56 53.27
CA LYS A 303 -3.87 18.46 53.27
C LYS A 303 -3.32 17.04 53.06
N PRO A 304 -3.86 15.96 53.66
CA PRO A 304 -3.36 14.60 53.44
C PRO A 304 -3.44 14.11 51.99
N TYR A 305 -4.26 14.73 51.15
CA TYR A 305 -4.42 14.38 49.74
C TYR A 305 -3.56 15.23 48.79
N LEU A 306 -2.86 16.26 49.30
CA LEU A 306 -2.13 17.23 48.47
C LEU A 306 -0.62 16.96 48.51
N TYR A 307 0.03 17.10 47.36
CA TYR A 307 1.48 17.00 47.27
C TYR A 307 2.15 18.30 47.77
N PRO A 308 2.96 18.28 48.84
CA PRO A 308 3.50 19.51 49.45
C PRO A 308 4.45 20.32 48.57
N GLU A 309 5.06 19.69 47.56
CA GLU A 309 6.01 20.35 46.65
C GLU A 309 5.36 20.79 45.32
N ALA A 310 4.02 20.84 45.27
CA ALA A 310 3.29 21.52 44.21
C ALA A 310 2.86 22.92 44.68
N GLU A 311 2.90 23.90 43.79
CA GLU A 311 2.33 25.24 44.01
C GLU A 311 0.84 25.17 44.35
N LEU A 312 0.14 24.12 43.86
CA LEU A 312 -1.24 23.80 44.24
C LEU A 312 -1.45 23.75 45.75
N TYR A 313 -0.50 23.17 46.50
CA TYR A 313 -0.60 23.07 47.97
C TYR A 313 -0.64 24.46 48.61
N THR A 314 0.28 25.34 48.23
CA THR A 314 0.37 26.72 48.76
C THR A 314 -0.86 27.52 48.35
N ASN A 315 -1.30 27.41 47.10
CA ASN A 315 -2.48 28.11 46.59
C ASN A 315 -3.74 27.73 47.38
N LEU A 316 -3.92 26.45 47.72
CA LEU A 316 -5.05 25.99 48.52
C LEU A 316 -4.91 26.34 50.00
N GLN A 317 -3.69 26.43 50.54
CA GLN A 317 -3.47 26.87 51.91
C GLN A 317 -3.88 28.33 52.12
N GLU A 318 -3.68 29.17 51.11
CA GLU A 318 -4.01 30.61 51.14
C GLU A 318 -5.43 30.92 50.62
N TYR A 319 -6.18 29.90 50.20
CA TYR A 319 -7.51 30.06 49.65
C TYR A 319 -8.47 30.68 50.67
N GLN A 320 -9.12 31.78 50.29
CA GLN A 320 -10.13 32.44 51.12
C GLN A 320 -11.52 32.21 50.55
N TRP A 321 -12.39 31.60 51.36
CA TRP A 321 -13.78 31.42 51.03
C TRP A 321 -14.54 32.73 51.23
N GLY A 322 -14.66 33.51 50.16
CA GLY A 322 -15.29 34.84 50.25
C GLY A 322 -16.81 34.82 50.15
N TRP A 323 -17.41 33.77 49.58
CA TRP A 323 -18.76 33.88 48.99
C TRP A 323 -19.58 32.58 48.94
N TYR A 324 -19.13 31.48 49.59
CA TYR A 324 -19.87 30.23 49.50
C TYR A 324 -21.14 30.25 50.37
N LEU A 325 -22.23 29.70 49.84
CA LEU A 325 -23.55 29.78 50.47
C LEU A 325 -23.67 28.76 51.60
N THR A 326 -24.07 29.22 52.79
CA THR A 326 -24.38 28.34 53.91
C THR A 326 -25.48 27.34 53.52
N HIS A 327 -25.23 26.05 53.74
CA HIS A 327 -26.12 24.94 53.40
C HIS A 327 -26.21 23.93 54.55
N GLU A 328 -27.18 23.02 54.50
CA GLU A 328 -27.50 22.07 55.59
C GLU A 328 -26.95 20.66 55.35
N SER A 329 -26.95 20.22 54.10
CA SER A 329 -26.39 18.94 53.69
C SER A 329 -26.01 18.95 52.21
N ARG A 330 -25.15 18.01 51.83
CA ARG A 330 -24.82 17.73 50.45
C ARG A 330 -24.63 16.24 50.21
N GLU A 331 -24.94 15.80 48.99
CA GLU A 331 -24.81 14.41 48.57
C GLU A 331 -24.22 14.33 47.17
N PHE A 332 -23.31 13.37 46.96
CA PHE A 332 -22.65 13.12 45.68
C PHE A 332 -23.39 12.02 44.91
N PHE A 333 -23.66 12.27 43.63
CA PHE A 333 -24.36 11.37 42.72
C PHE A 333 -23.61 11.26 41.39
N ASP A 334 -23.95 10.23 40.61
CA ASP A 334 -23.54 10.08 39.21
C ASP A 334 -22.04 10.28 39.00
N VAL A 335 -21.23 9.60 39.82
CA VAL A 335 -19.78 9.64 39.72
C VAL A 335 -19.35 8.86 38.47
N GLU A 336 -18.71 9.57 37.54
CA GLU A 336 -18.15 9.01 36.32
C GLU A 336 -16.65 9.32 36.27
N ILE A 337 -15.85 8.28 36.03
CA ILE A 337 -14.39 8.39 35.90
C ILE A 337 -14.00 7.95 34.50
N SER A 338 -13.21 8.77 33.82
CA SER A 338 -12.70 8.51 32.47
C SER A 338 -11.23 8.90 32.35
N ASP A 339 -10.63 8.58 31.21
CA ASP A 339 -9.30 9.05 30.80
C ASP A 339 -8.19 8.79 31.83
N LEU A 340 -8.31 7.69 32.57
CA LEU A 340 -7.25 7.22 33.47
C LEU A 340 -6.03 6.82 32.66
N GLN A 341 -4.91 7.52 32.87
CA GLN A 341 -3.66 7.28 32.17
C GLN A 341 -2.50 7.18 33.16
N ALA A 342 -1.75 6.08 33.05
CA ALA A 342 -0.52 5.89 33.79
C ALA A 342 0.64 6.56 33.01
N MET A 343 1.18 7.65 33.58
CA MET A 343 2.23 8.45 32.95
C MET A 343 3.62 7.90 33.27
N SER A 344 3.80 7.34 34.46
CA SER A 344 5.00 6.61 34.88
C SER A 344 4.62 5.62 36.00
N ASP A 345 5.62 5.00 36.62
CA ASP A 345 5.44 4.22 37.85
C ASP A 345 4.97 5.07 39.05
N THR A 346 5.17 6.38 38.96
CA THR A 346 4.99 7.35 40.05
C THR A 346 4.02 8.48 39.70
N LEU A 347 3.48 8.51 38.47
CA LEU A 347 2.57 9.56 38.00
C LEU A 347 1.38 8.95 37.28
N PHE A 348 0.18 9.45 37.58
CA PHE A 348 -1.01 9.17 36.78
C PHE A 348 -1.89 10.41 36.67
N THR A 349 -2.76 10.41 35.65
CA THR A 349 -3.81 11.41 35.46
C THR A 349 -5.16 10.73 35.30
N GLY A 350 -6.23 11.47 35.55
CA GLY A 350 -7.59 10.99 35.36
C GLY A 350 -8.59 12.13 35.30
N HIS A 351 -9.72 11.84 34.67
CA HIS A 351 -10.87 12.72 34.62
C HIS A 351 -11.99 12.19 35.50
N ILE A 352 -12.65 13.07 36.24
CA ILE A 352 -13.80 12.71 37.06
C ILE A 352 -14.89 13.77 36.98
N GLU A 353 -16.13 13.31 36.83
CA GLU A 353 -17.32 14.13 36.90
C GLU A 353 -18.30 13.55 37.92
N PHE A 354 -19.04 14.41 38.60
CA PHE A 354 -20.11 14.00 39.49
C PHE A 354 -21.12 15.12 39.69
N THR A 355 -22.27 14.78 40.27
CA THR A 355 -23.29 15.75 40.67
C THR A 355 -23.28 15.93 42.18
N VAL A 356 -23.36 17.18 42.63
CA VAL A 356 -23.51 17.54 44.05
C VAL A 356 -24.85 18.20 44.25
N ASN A 357 -25.71 17.55 45.03
CA ASN A 357 -26.97 18.12 45.48
C ASN A 357 -26.72 18.85 46.80
N VAL A 358 -26.84 20.17 46.81
CA VAL A 358 -26.67 21.04 47.98
C VAL A 358 -28.04 21.48 48.49
N HIS A 359 -28.39 21.08 49.71
CA HIS A 359 -29.67 21.39 50.35
C HIS A 359 -29.58 22.64 51.22
N ARG A 360 -30.47 23.60 50.97
CA ARG A 360 -30.63 24.82 51.77
C ARG A 360 -32.09 25.02 52.14
N GLY A 361 -32.50 24.48 53.28
CA GLY A 361 -33.90 24.41 53.67
C GLY A 361 -34.72 23.66 52.61
N ALA A 362 -35.72 24.32 52.01
CA ALA A 362 -36.54 23.72 50.95
C ALA A 362 -35.95 23.84 49.54
N GLN A 363 -34.82 24.53 49.37
CA GLN A 363 -34.18 24.73 48.07
C GLN A 363 -33.10 23.67 47.84
N LEU A 364 -33.10 23.09 46.64
CA LEU A 364 -32.04 22.22 46.15
C LEU A 364 -31.23 23.00 45.11
N HIS A 365 -29.93 23.11 45.34
CA HIS A 365 -28.97 23.56 44.34
C HIS A 365 -28.20 22.37 43.81
N VAL A 366 -28.01 22.29 42.49
CA VAL A 366 -27.32 21.18 41.85
C VAL A 366 -26.06 21.73 41.21
N GLU A 367 -24.92 21.25 41.67
CA GLU A 367 -23.63 21.53 41.05
C GLU A 367 -23.16 20.29 40.29
N LYS A 368 -22.41 20.49 39.20
CA LYS A 368 -21.86 19.40 38.39
C LYS A 368 -20.35 19.58 38.20
N PRO A 369 -19.54 19.32 39.25
CA PRO A 369 -18.10 19.43 39.11
C PRO A 369 -17.55 18.45 38.09
N SER A 370 -16.53 18.90 37.35
CA SER A 370 -15.77 18.10 36.40
C SER A 370 -14.31 18.52 36.53
N TYR A 371 -13.43 17.54 36.76
CA TYR A 371 -12.03 17.78 37.08
C TYR A 371 -11.12 16.88 36.27
N ASP A 372 -10.05 17.45 35.69
CA ASP A 372 -8.85 16.68 35.39
C ASP A 372 -7.93 16.78 36.60
N MET A 373 -7.38 15.66 37.04
CA MET A 373 -6.46 15.61 38.17
C MET A 373 -5.20 14.84 37.82
N ALA A 374 -4.08 15.32 38.35
CA ALA A 374 -2.77 14.70 38.24
C ALA A 374 -2.25 14.34 39.64
N PHE A 375 -1.71 13.13 39.74
CA PHE A 375 -1.25 12.56 41.00
C PHE A 375 0.21 12.10 40.90
N ILE A 376 0.91 12.24 42.02
CA ILE A 376 2.26 11.71 42.23
C ILE A 376 2.27 10.72 43.39
N ASN A 377 2.96 9.59 43.22
CA ASN A 377 3.22 8.65 44.30
C ASN A 377 4.41 9.16 45.12
N SER A 378 4.16 9.59 46.35
CA SER A 378 5.19 9.95 47.31
C SER A 378 5.16 8.95 48.46
N ASN A 379 6.22 8.13 48.56
CA ASN A 379 6.38 7.13 49.64
C ASN A 379 5.20 6.14 49.77
N GLY A 380 4.63 5.68 48.65
CA GLY A 380 3.53 4.73 48.64
C GLY A 380 2.13 5.35 48.75
N GLN A 381 2.04 6.67 48.82
CA GLN A 381 0.78 7.40 48.84
C GLN A 381 0.63 8.27 47.59
N TRP A 382 -0.53 8.18 46.94
CA TRP A 382 -0.87 9.04 45.82
C TRP A 382 -1.39 10.39 46.32
N LEU A 383 -0.80 11.47 45.82
CA LEU A 383 -1.08 12.84 46.23
C LEU A 383 -1.35 13.71 45.01
N LEU A 384 -2.39 14.54 45.10
CA LEU A 384 -2.78 15.50 44.06
C LEU A 384 -1.69 16.57 43.91
N CYS A 385 -1.14 16.69 42.71
CA CYS A 385 -0.13 17.69 42.37
C CYS A 385 -0.59 18.68 41.29
N GLY A 386 -1.68 18.38 40.58
CA GLY A 386 -2.25 19.24 39.56
C GLY A 386 -3.74 19.02 39.39
N ILE A 387 -4.48 20.08 39.07
CA ILE A 387 -5.93 20.03 38.86
C ILE A 387 -6.36 21.07 37.82
N LYS A 388 -7.28 20.69 36.94
CA LYS A 388 -8.04 21.61 36.07
C LYS A 388 -9.51 21.44 36.39
N VAL A 389 -10.21 22.56 36.56
CA VAL A 389 -11.64 22.58 36.94
C VAL A 389 -12.48 23.04 35.77
N TYR A 390 -13.53 22.29 35.47
CA TYR A 390 -14.51 22.59 34.44
C TYR A 390 -15.90 22.76 35.06
N HIS A 391 -16.71 23.59 34.42
CA HIS A 391 -18.13 23.73 34.75
C HIS A 391 -18.96 23.08 33.64
N ARG A 392 -19.75 22.07 34.01
CA ARG A 392 -20.72 21.45 33.12
C ARG A 392 -22.02 22.25 33.16
N GLU A 393 -22.57 22.55 31.99
CA GLU A 393 -23.87 23.23 31.84
C GLU A 393 -25.07 22.37 32.29
#